data_AF-A0A165LEQ3-F1
#
_entry.id   AF-A0A165LEQ3-F1
#
_cell.length_a   1.000
_cell.length_b   1.000
_cell.length_c   1.000
_cell.angle_alpha   90.00
_cell.angle_beta   90.00
_cell.angle_gamma   90.00
#
_symmetry.space_group_name_H-M   'P 1'
#
loop_
_entity.id
_entity.type
_entity.pdbx_description
1 polymer ?
#
loop_
_entity_poly.entity_id
_entity_poly.type
_entity_poly.pdbx_seq_one_letter_code
_entity_poly.pdbx_strand_id
1 'polypeptide(L)'
;MESLPIDTSHPAVRDYLALIRLQVLTPLSLLINIATAIVCSAVLTPGLSEISKLYPATIAPNPYLISIYVTFVYIGQLGYCVLLVLARRPETKATLVKGVGMPLVLANWVMAGWAIAWVLQAFLVATVAQGILLVLLLYANLVLLVYHRPTRSRPFDVLFIHAPVRAFMIWPLMIMFPYNLFVTLGWTFSPGEPQHYARHQWAGFIIMLGVNLVSLLVIILRRDIVWCISAVWMCASVWSRQPKPMPVWLTCVLFTAAHPLALVASWLWMRLRGHREGLIALPPDEDGQPHGGGQGQEQGRPGGPREIDAEALWG
;
A
#
# COMPACT_ATOMS: atom_id res chain seq x y z
N MET A 1 27.10 9.53 38.93
CA MET A 1 26.67 10.20 37.69
C MET A 1 25.20 9.93 37.53
N GLU A 2 24.41 10.68 38.30
CA GLU A 2 22.96 10.57 38.34
C GLU A 2 22.39 11.16 37.05
N SER A 3 21.40 10.45 36.51
CA SER A 3 20.70 10.76 35.28
C SER A 3 20.24 12.21 35.23
N LEU A 4 20.87 13.01 34.37
CA LEU A 4 20.26 14.26 33.89
C LEU A 4 18.85 13.92 33.38
N PRO A 5 17.80 14.60 33.84
CA PRO A 5 16.45 14.32 33.40
C PRO A 5 16.40 14.50 31.89
N ILE A 6 16.04 13.43 31.17
CA ILE A 6 15.83 13.48 29.73
C ILE A 6 14.73 14.52 29.48
N ASP A 7 15.07 15.62 28.83
CA ASP A 7 14.10 16.66 28.47
C ASP A 7 13.16 16.12 27.39
N THR A 8 12.05 15.53 27.84
CA THR A 8 10.99 14.99 26.97
C THR A 8 10.16 16.08 26.29
N SER A 9 10.40 17.37 26.57
CA SER A 9 9.75 18.47 25.86
C SER A 9 10.45 18.77 24.52
N HIS A 10 11.74 18.44 24.39
CA HIS A 10 12.50 18.72 23.18
C HIS A 10 12.06 17.82 21.99
N PRO A 11 11.75 18.39 20.80
CA PRO A 11 11.19 17.64 19.68
C PRO A 11 12.12 16.53 19.16
N ALA A 12 13.44 16.76 19.15
CA ALA A 12 14.41 15.75 18.74
C ALA A 12 14.47 14.54 19.69
N VAL A 13 14.28 14.76 21.00
CA VAL A 13 14.25 13.68 22.00
C VAL A 13 12.97 12.86 21.84
N ARG A 14 11.83 13.51 21.58
CA ARG A 14 10.57 12.81 21.28
C ARG A 14 10.66 11.94 20.02
N ASP A 15 11.23 12.47 18.95
CA ASP A 15 11.41 11.72 17.69
C ASP A 15 12.35 10.53 17.89
N TYR A 16 13.41 10.68 18.69
CA TYR A 16 14.31 9.58 19.05
C TYR A 16 13.63 8.51 19.91
N LEU A 17 12.86 8.90 20.93
CA LEU A 17 12.10 7.98 21.78
C LEU A 17 11.01 7.25 20.98
N ALA A 18 10.33 7.93 20.07
CA ALA A 18 9.35 7.33 19.17
C ALA A 18 10.00 6.32 18.22
N LEU A 19 11.18 6.64 17.67
CA LEU A 19 11.98 5.72 16.86
C LEU A 19 12.29 4.46 17.66
N ILE A 20 12.87 4.59 18.87
CA ILE A 20 13.21 3.45 19.75
C ILE A 20 11.98 2.56 20.01
N ARG A 21 10.85 3.17 20.39
CA ARG A 21 9.61 2.43 20.63
C ARG A 21 9.18 1.65 19.40
N LEU A 22 9.27 2.25 18.21
CA LEU A 22 8.94 1.57 16.97
C LEU A 22 9.95 0.48 16.59
N GLN A 23 11.24 0.62 16.92
CA GLN A 23 12.22 -0.44 16.64
C GLN A 23 11.96 -1.70 17.48
N VAL A 24 11.32 -1.56 18.64
CA VAL A 24 10.92 -2.70 19.48
C VAL A 24 9.52 -3.20 19.12
N LEU A 25 8.55 -2.29 19.02
CA LEU A 25 7.14 -2.64 18.82
C LEU A 25 6.87 -3.22 17.43
N THR A 26 7.53 -2.73 16.38
CA THR A 26 7.26 -3.19 15.01
C THR A 26 7.70 -4.63 14.80
N PRO A 27 8.96 -5.03 15.09
CA PRO A 27 9.36 -6.43 14.97
C PRO A 27 8.59 -7.34 15.91
N LEU A 28 8.30 -6.89 17.14
CA LEU A 28 7.52 -7.69 18.10
C LEU A 28 6.11 -7.97 17.58
N SER A 29 5.38 -6.94 17.12
CA SER A 29 4.03 -7.11 16.57
C SER A 29 4.00 -8.02 15.33
N LEU A 30 5.02 -7.90 14.45
CA LEU A 30 5.16 -8.76 13.28
C LEU A 30 5.42 -10.22 13.67
N LEU A 31 6.34 -10.47 14.61
CA LEU A 31 6.64 -11.82 15.08
C LEU A 31 5.42 -12.48 15.73
N ILE A 32 4.65 -11.73 16.53
CA ILE A 32 3.41 -12.21 17.12
C ILE A 32 2.40 -12.55 16.03
N ASN A 33 2.21 -11.67 15.04
CA ASN A 33 1.31 -11.93 13.92
C ASN A 33 1.71 -13.21 13.14
N ILE A 34 2.99 -13.37 12.81
CA ILE A 34 3.51 -14.58 12.14
C ILE A 34 3.27 -15.82 13.00
N ALA A 35 3.63 -15.78 14.28
CA ALA A 35 3.48 -16.91 15.19
C ALA A 35 2.00 -17.31 15.32
N THR A 36 1.11 -16.34 15.53
CA THR A 36 -0.34 -16.58 15.60
C THR A 36 -0.85 -17.16 14.28
N ALA A 37 -0.46 -16.62 13.13
CA ALA A 37 -0.87 -17.13 11.83
C ALA A 37 -0.41 -18.59 11.61
N ILE A 38 0.83 -18.94 12.00
CA ILE A 38 1.35 -20.31 11.94
C ILE A 38 0.54 -21.23 12.85
N VAL A 39 0.32 -20.84 14.11
CA VAL A 39 -0.46 -21.64 15.07
C VAL A 39 -1.88 -21.88 14.56
N CYS A 40 -2.57 -20.81 14.14
CA CYS A 40 -3.93 -20.88 13.61
C CYS A 40 -4.04 -21.64 12.27
N SER A 41 -2.95 -21.75 11.50
CA SER A 41 -2.98 -22.43 10.20
C SER A 41 -2.53 -23.89 10.26
N ALA A 42 -1.51 -24.20 11.08
CA ALA A 42 -0.81 -25.47 11.03
C ALA A 42 -0.88 -26.29 12.32
N VAL A 43 -1.12 -25.65 13.47
CA VAL A 43 -1.13 -26.33 14.79
C VAL A 43 -2.55 -26.67 15.22
N LEU A 44 -3.50 -25.76 14.98
CA LEU A 44 -4.90 -25.97 15.34
C LEU A 44 -5.66 -26.74 14.25
N THR A 45 -6.53 -27.64 14.69
CA THR A 45 -7.50 -28.35 13.85
C THR A 45 -8.91 -28.17 14.42
N PRO A 46 -9.85 -27.59 13.66
CA PRO A 46 -9.69 -27.02 12.32
C PRO A 46 -8.83 -25.75 12.31
N GLY A 47 -7.96 -25.59 11.30
CA GLY A 47 -7.13 -24.40 11.09
C GLY A 47 -7.79 -23.38 10.15
N LEU A 48 -7.07 -22.31 9.81
CA LEU A 48 -7.59 -21.24 8.92
C LEU A 48 -8.12 -21.78 7.60
N SER A 49 -7.36 -22.65 6.93
CA SER A 49 -7.77 -23.20 5.63
C SER A 49 -8.95 -24.15 5.75
N GLU A 50 -9.04 -24.91 6.84
CA GLU A 50 -10.10 -25.88 7.11
C GLU A 50 -11.42 -25.14 7.35
N ILE A 51 -11.40 -24.10 8.19
CA ILE A 51 -12.57 -23.23 8.39
C ILE A 51 -12.99 -22.60 7.04
N SER A 52 -12.06 -22.09 6.23
CA SER A 52 -12.42 -21.55 4.91
C SER A 52 -13.01 -22.60 3.96
N LYS A 53 -12.66 -23.88 4.09
CA LYS A 53 -13.28 -24.96 3.31
C LYS A 53 -14.71 -25.27 3.79
N LEU A 54 -15.00 -25.09 5.08
CA LEU A 54 -16.33 -25.29 5.66
C LEU A 54 -17.32 -24.17 5.27
N TYR A 55 -16.81 -22.96 5.00
CA TYR A 55 -17.61 -21.78 4.67
C TYR A 55 -17.32 -21.25 3.26
N PRO A 56 -17.51 -22.03 2.19
CA PRO A 56 -17.22 -21.58 0.85
C PRO A 56 -18.20 -20.48 0.42
N ALA A 57 -17.67 -19.44 -0.21
CA ALA A 57 -18.42 -18.32 -0.75
C ALA A 57 -18.07 -18.10 -2.23
N THR A 58 -18.90 -17.33 -2.95
CA THR A 58 -18.72 -17.04 -4.38
C THR A 58 -17.34 -16.44 -4.68
N ILE A 59 -16.83 -15.59 -3.78
CA ILE A 59 -15.53 -14.91 -3.88
C ILE A 59 -14.38 -15.63 -3.15
N ALA A 60 -14.60 -16.82 -2.59
CA ALA A 60 -13.58 -17.53 -1.81
C ALA A 60 -12.30 -17.78 -2.66
N PRO A 61 -11.12 -17.38 -2.20
CA PRO A 61 -9.88 -17.58 -2.96
C PRO A 61 -9.34 -19.01 -2.81
N ASN A 62 -8.38 -19.36 -3.64
CA ASN A 62 -7.52 -20.53 -3.46
C ASN A 62 -6.59 -20.31 -2.26
N PRO A 63 -6.71 -21.10 -1.18
CA PRO A 63 -5.93 -20.92 0.04
C PRO A 63 -4.42 -20.96 -0.19
N TYR A 64 -3.94 -21.78 -1.14
CA TYR A 64 -2.51 -21.92 -1.42
C TYR A 64 -1.90 -20.65 -2.04
N LEU A 65 -2.62 -20.01 -2.96
CA LEU A 65 -2.16 -18.76 -3.56
C LEU A 65 -2.20 -17.60 -2.56
N ILE A 66 -3.17 -17.62 -1.64
CA ILE A 66 -3.22 -16.66 -0.53
C ILE A 66 -2.06 -16.88 0.44
N SER A 67 -1.73 -18.11 0.80
CA SER A 67 -0.61 -18.37 1.70
C SER A 67 0.72 -17.88 1.11
N ILE A 68 0.96 -18.12 -0.18
CA ILE A 68 2.15 -17.59 -0.87
C ILE A 68 2.17 -16.06 -0.82
N TYR A 69 1.05 -15.41 -1.12
CA TYR A 69 0.96 -13.95 -1.09
C TYR A 69 1.26 -13.39 0.31
N VAL A 70 0.67 -13.99 1.34
CA VAL A 70 0.89 -13.59 2.75
C VAL A 70 2.34 -13.80 3.15
N THR A 71 2.99 -14.88 2.72
CA THR A 71 4.43 -15.08 2.94
C THR A 71 5.25 -13.93 2.33
N PHE A 72 4.96 -13.50 1.11
CA PHE A 72 5.64 -12.34 0.50
C PHE A 72 5.39 -11.04 1.26
N VAL A 73 4.17 -10.83 1.76
CA VAL A 73 3.85 -9.68 2.63
C VAL A 73 4.70 -9.72 3.90
N TYR A 74 4.80 -10.87 4.57
CA TYR A 74 5.64 -11.02 5.76
C TYR A 74 7.12 -10.82 5.47
N ILE A 75 7.65 -11.34 4.36
CA ILE A 75 9.04 -11.08 3.92
C ILE A 75 9.26 -9.57 3.71
N GLY A 76 8.33 -8.88 3.06
CA GLY A 76 8.39 -7.44 2.87
C GLY A 76 8.37 -6.67 4.20
N GLN A 77 7.56 -7.10 5.17
CA GLN A 77 7.52 -6.51 6.51
C GLN A 77 8.78 -6.81 7.34
N LEU A 78 9.41 -7.98 7.18
CA LEU A 78 10.73 -8.22 7.76
C LEU A 78 11.77 -7.26 7.18
N GLY A 79 11.72 -7.02 5.86
CA GLY A 79 12.53 -6.00 5.19
C GLY A 79 12.28 -4.60 5.75
N TYR A 80 11.02 -4.24 6.04
CA TYR A 80 10.67 -3.00 6.74
C TYR A 80 11.37 -2.90 8.10
N CYS A 81 11.31 -3.95 8.92
CA CYS A 81 11.96 -3.98 10.23
C CYS A 81 13.49 -3.82 10.13
N VAL A 82 14.12 -4.48 9.16
CA VAL A 82 15.56 -4.33 8.88
C VAL A 82 15.88 -2.89 8.46
N LEU A 83 15.09 -2.31 7.55
CA LEU A 83 15.27 -0.93 7.11
C LEU A 83 15.12 0.05 8.29
N LEU A 84 14.22 -0.23 9.23
CA LEU A 84 13.98 0.61 10.40
C LEU A 84 15.19 0.68 11.34
N VAL A 85 15.98 -0.39 11.44
CA VAL A 85 17.25 -0.41 12.19
C VAL A 85 18.39 0.22 11.39
N LEU A 86 18.46 -0.03 10.08
CA LEU A 86 19.58 0.38 9.24
C LEU A 86 19.45 1.80 8.66
N ALA A 87 18.25 2.40 8.68
CA ALA A 87 18.00 3.70 8.07
C ALA A 87 18.84 4.80 8.73
N ARG A 88 19.73 5.40 7.96
CA ARG A 88 20.57 6.54 8.41
C ARG A 88 19.99 7.90 8.00
N ARG A 89 19.26 7.95 6.88
CA ARG A 89 18.73 9.21 6.34
C ARG A 89 17.52 9.72 7.15
N PRO A 90 17.45 11.02 7.47
CA PRO A 90 16.39 11.58 8.30
C PRO A 90 15.01 11.47 7.63
N GLU A 91 14.95 11.58 6.30
CA GLU A 91 13.70 11.48 5.54
C GLU A 91 13.10 10.07 5.58
N THR A 92 13.95 9.04 5.47
CA THR A 92 13.52 7.64 5.58
C THR A 92 13.04 7.36 7.00
N LYS A 93 13.74 7.86 8.03
CA LYS A 93 13.30 7.77 9.43
C LYS A 93 11.95 8.45 9.64
N ALA A 94 11.74 9.65 9.07
CA ALA A 94 10.47 10.35 9.16
C ALA A 94 9.34 9.55 8.51
N THR A 95 9.59 8.96 7.33
CA THR A 95 8.62 8.12 6.63
C THR A 95 8.25 6.88 7.45
N LEU A 96 9.24 6.23 8.07
CA LEU A 96 9.03 5.06 8.94
C LEU A 96 8.26 5.42 10.22
N VAL A 97 8.65 6.49 10.92
CA VAL A 97 8.09 6.84 12.23
C VAL A 97 6.75 7.55 12.12
N LYS A 98 6.67 8.59 11.28
CA LYS A 98 5.51 9.49 11.18
C LYS A 98 4.53 9.02 10.10
N GLY A 99 5.00 8.25 9.11
CA GLY A 99 4.16 7.74 8.03
C GLY A 99 3.41 6.47 8.39
N VAL A 100 4.14 5.40 8.74
CA VAL A 100 3.58 4.04 8.73
C VAL A 100 3.73 3.30 10.07
N GLY A 101 4.67 3.69 10.92
CA GLY A 101 5.09 2.91 12.09
C GLY A 101 3.93 2.43 12.97
N MET A 102 3.19 3.36 13.57
CA MET A 102 2.08 3.00 14.46
C MET A 102 0.91 2.29 13.75
N PRO A 103 0.41 2.77 12.59
CA PRO A 103 -0.62 2.04 11.84
C PRO A 103 -0.22 0.60 11.49
N LEU A 104 1.04 0.36 11.11
CA LEU A 104 1.53 -0.98 10.77
C LEU A 104 1.62 -1.90 12.00
N VAL A 105 2.09 -1.38 13.13
CA VAL A 105 2.09 -2.11 14.42
C VAL A 105 0.67 -2.55 14.78
N LEU A 106 -0.29 -1.62 14.72
CA LEU A 106 -1.70 -1.91 15.01
C LEU A 106 -2.29 -2.89 13.99
N ALA A 107 -1.98 -2.74 12.71
CA ALA A 107 -2.42 -3.66 11.67
C ALA A 107 -1.95 -5.09 11.94
N ASN A 108 -0.70 -5.28 12.40
CA ASN A 108 -0.20 -6.61 12.76
C ASN A 108 -0.94 -7.23 13.94
N TRP A 109 -1.24 -6.45 14.98
CA TRP A 109 -2.04 -6.91 16.12
C TRP A 109 -3.48 -7.26 15.72
N VAL A 110 -4.12 -6.40 14.93
CA VAL A 110 -5.49 -6.64 14.44
C VAL A 110 -5.54 -7.87 13.55
N MET A 111 -4.53 -8.09 12.71
CA MET A 111 -4.40 -9.28 11.86
C MET A 111 -4.21 -10.56 12.69
N ALA A 112 -3.40 -10.52 13.74
CA ALA A 112 -3.23 -11.64 14.67
C ALA A 112 -4.56 -11.97 15.38
N GLY A 113 -5.23 -10.93 15.91
CA GLY A 113 -6.54 -11.08 16.55
C GLY A 113 -7.62 -11.59 15.59
N TRP A 114 -7.59 -11.17 14.33
CA TRP A 114 -8.45 -11.69 13.29
C TRP A 114 -8.25 -13.20 13.08
N ALA A 115 -7.01 -13.68 12.99
CA ALA A 115 -6.74 -15.10 12.78
C ALA A 115 -7.33 -15.96 13.90
N ILE A 116 -7.20 -15.50 15.15
CA ILE A 116 -7.81 -16.16 16.32
C ILE A 116 -9.33 -16.14 16.21
N ALA A 117 -9.93 -14.97 15.96
CA ALA A 117 -11.39 -14.84 15.83
C ALA A 117 -11.96 -15.72 14.70
N TRP A 118 -11.22 -15.86 13.59
CA TRP A 118 -11.61 -16.72 12.48
C TRP A 118 -11.61 -18.21 12.85
N VAL A 119 -10.55 -18.70 13.50
CA VAL A 119 -10.48 -20.10 13.96
C VAL A 119 -11.57 -20.41 14.99
N LEU A 120 -11.85 -19.46 15.89
CA LEU A 120 -12.95 -19.57 16.87
C LEU A 120 -14.35 -19.39 16.24
N GLN A 121 -14.44 -19.18 14.93
CA GLN A 121 -15.69 -18.95 14.20
C GLN A 121 -16.50 -17.74 14.70
N ALA A 122 -15.83 -16.78 15.34
CA ALA A 122 -16.41 -15.50 15.73
C ALA A 122 -16.47 -14.56 14.51
N PHE A 123 -17.23 -14.93 13.47
CA PHE A 123 -17.19 -14.29 12.15
C PHE A 123 -17.52 -12.79 12.17
N LEU A 124 -18.44 -12.36 13.04
CA LEU A 124 -18.73 -10.94 13.22
C LEU A 124 -17.49 -10.18 13.74
N VAL A 125 -16.83 -10.71 14.75
CA VAL A 125 -15.60 -10.12 15.32
C VAL A 125 -14.48 -10.13 14.28
N ALA A 126 -14.35 -11.23 13.52
CA ALA A 126 -13.37 -11.32 12.43
C ALA A 126 -13.64 -10.27 11.33
N THR A 127 -14.91 -10.04 10.97
CA THR A 127 -15.29 -9.01 9.98
C THR A 127 -14.99 -7.61 10.49
N VAL A 128 -15.32 -7.31 11.75
CA VAL A 128 -14.99 -6.02 12.37
C VAL A 128 -13.48 -5.81 12.40
N ALA A 129 -12.70 -6.83 12.78
CA ALA A 129 -11.25 -6.77 12.76
C ALA A 129 -10.70 -6.50 11.35
N GLN A 130 -11.25 -7.15 10.31
CA GLN A 130 -10.87 -6.87 8.92
C GLN A 130 -11.24 -5.45 8.47
N GLY A 131 -12.38 -4.91 8.93
CA GLY A 131 -12.75 -3.52 8.68
C GLY A 131 -11.75 -2.54 9.31
N ILE A 132 -11.40 -2.76 10.58
CA ILE A 132 -10.37 -1.97 11.28
C ILE A 132 -9.02 -2.07 10.57
N LEU A 133 -8.60 -3.28 10.20
CA LEU A 133 -7.37 -3.53 9.46
C LEU A 133 -7.33 -2.75 8.15
N LEU A 134 -8.42 -2.82 7.37
CA LEU A 134 -8.54 -2.11 6.10
C LEU A 134 -8.45 -0.59 6.30
N VAL A 135 -9.11 -0.02 7.31
CA VAL A 135 -9.05 1.41 7.61
C VAL A 135 -7.63 1.83 8.02
N LEU A 136 -6.95 1.07 8.88
CA LEU A 136 -5.57 1.35 9.29
C LEU A 136 -4.61 1.35 8.09
N LEU A 137 -4.75 0.36 7.20
CA LEU A 137 -3.90 0.22 6.03
C LEU A 137 -4.23 1.26 4.95
N LEU A 138 -5.50 1.63 4.78
CA LEU A 138 -5.90 2.74 3.92
C LEU A 138 -5.32 4.06 4.43
N TYR A 139 -5.43 4.32 5.74
CA TYR A 139 -4.82 5.51 6.37
C TYR A 139 -3.31 5.55 6.12
N ALA A 140 -2.59 4.46 6.39
CA ALA A 140 -1.15 4.39 6.15
C ALA A 140 -0.79 4.66 4.68
N ASN A 141 -1.55 4.09 3.73
CA ASN A 141 -1.33 4.32 2.30
C ASN A 141 -1.65 5.75 1.87
N LEU A 142 -2.69 6.38 2.43
CA LEU A 142 -3.01 7.79 2.18
C LEU A 142 -1.91 8.71 2.70
N VAL A 143 -1.40 8.46 3.91
CA VAL A 143 -0.30 9.23 4.49
C VAL A 143 0.98 9.09 3.64
N LEU A 144 1.30 7.88 3.19
CA LEU A 144 2.41 7.64 2.26
C LEU A 144 2.20 8.33 0.91
N LEU A 145 0.96 8.42 0.43
CA LEU A 145 0.66 9.06 -0.85
C LEU A 145 0.74 10.59 -0.79
N VAL A 146 0.26 11.18 0.30
CA VAL A 146 0.15 12.64 0.45
C VAL A 146 1.46 13.24 0.96
N TYR A 147 2.00 12.70 2.05
CA TYR A 147 3.12 13.31 2.78
C TYR A 147 4.48 12.71 2.45
N HIS A 148 4.55 11.43 2.08
CA HIS A 148 5.83 10.72 1.90
C HIS A 148 5.90 10.01 0.54
N ARG A 149 5.79 10.78 -0.56
CA ARG A 149 5.65 10.20 -1.90
C ARG A 149 6.82 9.26 -2.29
N PRO A 150 6.54 8.17 -3.03
CA PRO A 150 7.58 7.31 -3.57
C PRO A 150 8.50 8.10 -4.51
N THR A 151 9.81 8.02 -4.28
CA THR A 151 10.83 8.66 -5.14
C THR A 151 11.79 7.62 -5.70
N ARG A 152 12.18 7.78 -6.97
CA ARG A 152 13.15 6.88 -7.63
C ARG A 152 14.56 6.96 -7.03
N SER A 153 14.88 8.05 -6.33
CA SER A 153 16.15 8.25 -5.63
C SER A 153 16.32 7.34 -4.40
N ARG A 154 15.25 6.74 -3.89
CA ARG A 154 15.24 5.90 -2.68
C ARG A 154 14.53 4.57 -2.96
N PRO A 155 15.13 3.67 -3.77
CA PRO A 155 14.47 2.44 -4.19
C PRO A 155 14.17 1.50 -3.02
N PHE A 156 15.00 1.48 -1.99
CA PHE A 156 14.76 0.67 -0.79
C PHE A 156 13.54 1.14 0.03
N ASP A 157 13.27 2.45 0.07
CA ASP A 157 12.06 2.97 0.72
C ASP A 157 10.82 2.51 -0.05
N VAL A 158 10.86 2.53 -1.38
CA VAL A 158 9.77 2.00 -2.22
C VAL A 158 9.58 0.50 -1.99
N LEU A 159 10.66 -0.27 -1.96
CA LEU A 159 10.61 -1.72 -1.86
C LEU A 159 10.19 -2.23 -0.47
N PHE A 160 10.66 -1.60 0.61
CA PHE A 160 10.46 -2.09 1.97
C PHE A 160 9.50 -1.25 2.82
N ILE A 161 9.08 -0.07 2.36
CA ILE A 161 8.03 0.71 3.02
C ILE A 161 6.76 0.67 2.18
N HIS A 162 6.81 1.20 0.96
CA HIS A 162 5.61 1.35 0.15
C HIS A 162 5.05 0.01 -0.32
N ALA A 163 5.91 -0.88 -0.83
CA ALA A 163 5.44 -2.13 -1.40
C ALA A 163 4.74 -3.06 -0.39
N PRO A 164 5.33 -3.39 0.78
CA PRO A 164 4.66 -4.29 1.74
C PRO A 164 3.38 -3.69 2.30
N VAL A 165 3.34 -2.39 2.59
CA VAL A 165 2.14 -1.72 3.12
C VAL A 165 1.01 -1.69 2.10
N ARG A 166 1.33 -1.48 0.81
CA ARG A 166 0.36 -1.55 -0.29
C ARG A 166 -0.13 -2.97 -0.51
N ALA A 167 0.78 -3.94 -0.60
CA ALA A 167 0.43 -5.34 -0.78
C ALA A 167 -0.43 -5.83 0.40
N PHE A 168 -0.09 -5.45 1.62
CA PHE A 168 -0.87 -5.80 2.80
C PHE A 168 -2.28 -5.18 2.78
N MET A 169 -2.44 -3.97 2.24
CA MET A 169 -3.77 -3.33 2.10
C MET A 169 -4.63 -3.95 0.99
N ILE A 170 -4.03 -4.36 -0.12
CA ILE A 170 -4.77 -4.87 -1.29
C ILE A 170 -5.48 -6.18 -0.97
N TRP A 171 -4.86 -7.03 -0.15
CA TRP A 171 -5.45 -8.31 0.25
C TRP A 171 -6.79 -8.18 0.99
N PRO A 172 -6.92 -7.39 2.08
CA PRO A 172 -8.20 -7.15 2.73
C PRO A 172 -9.17 -6.36 1.85
N LEU A 173 -8.68 -5.38 1.09
CA LEU A 173 -9.54 -4.60 0.19
C LEU A 173 -10.24 -5.48 -0.85
N MET A 174 -9.50 -6.37 -1.52
CA MET A 174 -10.04 -7.16 -2.62
C MET A 174 -10.71 -8.46 -2.17
N ILE A 175 -10.21 -9.11 -1.12
CA ILE A 175 -10.63 -10.46 -0.76
C ILE A 175 -11.01 -10.60 0.70
N MET A 176 -10.12 -10.34 1.66
CA MET A 176 -10.39 -10.75 3.05
C MET A 176 -11.63 -10.09 3.62
N PHE A 177 -11.76 -8.77 3.51
CA PHE A 177 -12.90 -8.07 4.09
C PHE A 177 -14.21 -8.49 3.42
N PRO A 178 -14.35 -8.48 2.08
CA PRO A 178 -15.55 -8.98 1.44
C PRO A 178 -15.86 -10.45 1.77
N TYR A 179 -14.84 -11.30 1.85
CA TYR A 179 -15.03 -12.72 2.17
C TYR A 179 -15.52 -12.92 3.62
N ASN A 180 -14.93 -12.21 4.59
CA ASN A 180 -15.39 -12.23 5.98
C ASN A 180 -16.85 -11.75 6.10
N LEU A 181 -17.18 -10.69 5.35
CA LEU A 181 -18.55 -10.18 5.28
C LEU A 181 -19.52 -11.23 4.72
N PHE A 182 -19.15 -11.95 3.67
CA PHE A 182 -19.99 -13.00 3.08
C PHE A 182 -20.24 -14.13 4.07
N VAL A 183 -19.20 -14.58 4.77
CA VAL A 183 -19.35 -15.62 5.79
C VAL A 183 -20.23 -15.14 6.94
N THR A 184 -20.06 -13.90 7.40
CA THR A 184 -20.87 -13.32 8.49
C THR A 184 -22.33 -13.14 8.11
N LEU A 185 -22.62 -12.77 6.86
CA LEU A 185 -23.98 -12.65 6.33
C LEU A 185 -24.63 -14.02 6.02
N GLY A 186 -23.90 -15.12 6.20
CA GLY A 186 -24.36 -16.45 5.81
C GLY A 186 -24.50 -16.63 4.30
N TRP A 187 -23.82 -15.81 3.49
CA TRP A 187 -23.77 -15.90 2.03
C TRP A 187 -22.75 -16.96 1.56
N THR A 188 -22.77 -18.09 2.24
CA THR A 188 -21.98 -19.29 1.94
C THR A 188 -22.89 -20.36 1.37
N PHE A 189 -22.29 -21.45 0.90
CA PHE A 189 -23.02 -22.66 0.51
C PHE A 189 -22.45 -23.87 1.24
N SER A 190 -23.24 -24.93 1.41
CA SER A 190 -22.75 -26.14 2.04
C SER A 190 -21.73 -26.83 1.13
N PRO A 191 -20.56 -27.25 1.63
CA PRO A 191 -19.61 -28.05 0.85
C PRO A 191 -20.21 -29.35 0.30
N GLY A 192 -21.23 -29.91 0.98
CA GLY A 192 -21.94 -31.11 0.54
C GLY A 192 -23.02 -30.85 -0.52
N GLU A 193 -23.37 -29.59 -0.78
CA GLU A 193 -24.38 -29.19 -1.76
C GLU A 193 -23.80 -28.15 -2.75
N PRO A 194 -22.79 -28.55 -3.55
CA PRO A 194 -22.08 -27.63 -4.43
C PRO A 194 -22.97 -27.02 -5.51
N GLN A 195 -24.16 -27.58 -5.80
CA GLN A 195 -25.14 -27.02 -6.75
C GLN A 195 -25.57 -25.59 -6.40
N HIS A 196 -25.45 -25.17 -5.13
CA HIS A 196 -25.82 -23.83 -4.68
C HIS A 196 -24.66 -22.82 -4.76
N TYR A 197 -23.54 -23.15 -5.41
CA TYR A 197 -22.38 -22.27 -5.56
C TYR A 197 -22.69 -20.92 -6.23
N ALA A 198 -23.74 -20.85 -7.06
CA ALA A 198 -24.18 -19.64 -7.74
C ALA A 198 -25.07 -18.72 -6.88
N ARG A 199 -25.42 -19.13 -5.66
CA ARG A 199 -26.21 -18.31 -4.73
C ARG A 199 -25.39 -17.05 -4.37
N HIS A 200 -26.03 -15.89 -4.45
CA HIS A 200 -25.38 -14.58 -4.25
C HIS A 200 -24.27 -14.25 -5.27
N GLN A 201 -24.28 -14.85 -6.47
CA GLN A 201 -23.31 -14.55 -7.53
C GLN A 201 -23.26 -13.06 -7.92
N TRP A 202 -24.40 -12.37 -7.91
CA TRP A 202 -24.49 -10.94 -8.25
C TRP A 202 -23.80 -10.05 -7.21
N ALA A 203 -23.94 -10.37 -5.92
CA ALA A 203 -23.21 -9.66 -4.87
C ALA A 203 -21.70 -9.85 -5.02
N GLY A 204 -21.25 -11.09 -5.26
CA GLY A 204 -19.84 -11.39 -5.53
C GLY A 204 -19.33 -10.67 -6.78
N PHE A 205 -20.13 -10.62 -7.85
CA PHE A 205 -19.80 -9.93 -9.09
C PHE A 205 -19.64 -8.42 -8.88
N ILE A 206 -20.61 -7.75 -8.24
CA ILE A 206 -20.57 -6.31 -8.00
C ILE A 206 -19.34 -5.93 -7.18
N ILE A 207 -19.05 -6.69 -6.12
CA ILE A 207 -17.87 -6.44 -5.29
C ILE A 207 -16.59 -6.61 -6.09
N MET A 208 -16.43 -7.76 -6.77
CA MET A 208 -15.21 -8.03 -7.53
C MET A 208 -15.04 -7.03 -8.66
N LEU A 209 -16.10 -6.67 -9.39
CA LEU A 209 -16.06 -5.63 -10.41
C LEU A 209 -15.65 -4.29 -9.82
N GLY A 210 -16.28 -3.86 -8.71
CA GLY A 210 -15.99 -2.58 -8.05
C GLY A 210 -14.53 -2.45 -7.60
N VAL A 211 -14.02 -3.43 -6.84
CA VAL A 211 -12.62 -3.39 -6.36
C VAL A 211 -11.60 -3.46 -7.50
N ASN A 212 -11.93 -4.19 -8.58
CA ASN A 212 -11.07 -4.28 -9.76
C ASN A 212 -11.10 -3.00 -10.61
N LEU A 213 -12.25 -2.34 -10.76
CA LEU A 213 -12.33 -1.04 -11.43
C LEU A 213 -11.55 0.03 -10.68
N VAL A 214 -11.66 0.06 -9.35
CA VAL A 214 -10.83 0.95 -8.50
C VAL A 214 -9.35 0.63 -8.68
N SER A 215 -8.98 -0.65 -8.68
CA SER A 215 -7.60 -1.08 -8.89
C SER A 215 -7.05 -0.67 -10.26
N LEU A 216 -7.84 -0.88 -11.32
CA LEU A 216 -7.51 -0.47 -12.68
C LEU A 216 -7.28 1.05 -12.77
N LEU A 217 -8.16 1.83 -12.15
CA LEU A 217 -8.03 3.29 -12.10
C LEU A 217 -6.73 3.71 -11.41
N VAL A 218 -6.41 3.12 -10.26
CA VAL A 218 -5.15 3.39 -9.53
C VAL A 218 -3.94 3.02 -10.39
N ILE A 219 -3.96 1.87 -11.07
CA ILE A 219 -2.87 1.41 -11.94
C ILE A 219 -2.67 2.38 -13.11
N ILE A 220 -3.74 2.81 -13.78
CA ILE A 220 -3.64 3.75 -14.91
C ILE A 220 -3.09 5.10 -14.45
N LEU A 221 -3.66 5.67 -13.39
CA LEU A 221 -3.31 7.03 -12.93
C LEU A 221 -1.93 7.10 -12.26
N ARG A 222 -1.56 6.08 -11.48
CA ARG A 222 -0.32 6.10 -10.68
C ARG A 222 0.81 5.25 -11.26
N ARG A 223 0.53 4.38 -12.25
CA ARG A 223 1.50 3.42 -12.81
C ARG A 223 2.16 2.57 -11.71
N ASP A 224 1.35 2.14 -10.74
CA ASP A 224 1.81 1.43 -9.55
C ASP A 224 1.98 -0.07 -9.83
N ILE A 225 3.24 -0.50 -9.92
CA ILE A 225 3.62 -1.88 -10.23
C ILE A 225 3.21 -2.83 -9.09
N VAL A 226 3.36 -2.41 -7.83
CA VAL A 226 3.01 -3.25 -6.68
C VAL A 226 1.51 -3.47 -6.65
N TRP A 227 0.73 -2.43 -6.93
CA TRP A 227 -0.72 -2.55 -7.02
C TRP A 227 -1.13 -3.50 -8.13
N CYS A 228 -0.51 -3.37 -9.31
CA CYS A 228 -0.77 -4.25 -10.45
C CYS A 228 -0.50 -5.72 -10.11
N ILE A 229 0.70 -6.04 -9.61
CA ILE A 229 1.08 -7.42 -9.28
C ILE A 229 0.13 -7.99 -8.22
N SER A 230 -0.16 -7.22 -7.18
CA SER A 230 -1.06 -7.65 -6.10
C SER A 230 -2.48 -7.88 -6.60
N ALA A 231 -3.03 -6.97 -7.41
CA ALA A 231 -4.39 -7.11 -7.93
C ALA A 231 -4.52 -8.30 -8.90
N VAL A 232 -3.51 -8.52 -9.74
CA VAL A 232 -3.43 -9.70 -10.62
C VAL A 232 -3.37 -10.98 -9.79
N TRP A 233 -2.55 -11.01 -8.72
CA TRP A 233 -2.43 -12.17 -7.84
C TRP A 233 -3.74 -12.45 -7.09
N MET A 234 -4.43 -11.41 -6.60
CA MET A 234 -5.73 -11.55 -5.95
C MET A 234 -6.76 -12.12 -6.93
N CYS A 235 -6.83 -11.61 -8.17
CA CYS A 235 -7.71 -12.17 -9.19
C CYS A 235 -7.39 -13.64 -9.48
N ALA A 236 -6.11 -13.97 -9.66
CA ALA A 236 -5.63 -15.34 -9.85
C ALA A 236 -6.02 -16.27 -8.71
N SER A 237 -5.92 -15.79 -7.47
CA SER A 237 -6.37 -16.56 -6.32
C SER A 237 -7.87 -16.87 -6.36
N VAL A 238 -8.71 -15.96 -6.86
CA VAL A 238 -10.16 -16.18 -6.92
C VAL A 238 -10.57 -17.10 -8.06
N TRP A 239 -10.09 -16.86 -9.29
CA TRP A 239 -10.54 -17.66 -10.45
C TRP A 239 -9.95 -19.08 -10.49
N SER A 240 -8.81 -19.31 -9.82
CA SER A 240 -8.17 -20.64 -9.78
C SER A 240 -8.87 -21.65 -8.86
N ARG A 241 -9.70 -21.20 -7.91
CA ARG A 241 -10.52 -22.09 -7.10
C ARG A 241 -11.80 -22.43 -7.86
N GLN A 242 -12.18 -23.70 -7.93
CA GLN A 242 -13.44 -24.16 -8.52
C GLN A 242 -14.33 -24.83 -7.46
N PRO A 243 -15.68 -24.85 -7.62
CA PRO A 243 -16.47 -24.20 -8.66
C PRO A 243 -16.63 -22.68 -8.44
N LYS A 244 -16.83 -21.92 -9.52
CA LYS A 244 -17.07 -20.46 -9.46
C LYS A 244 -18.24 -20.00 -10.33
N PRO A 245 -19.08 -19.07 -9.84
CA PRO A 245 -20.10 -18.45 -10.68
C PRO A 245 -19.45 -17.73 -11.85
N MET A 246 -20.01 -17.92 -13.04
CA MET A 246 -19.47 -17.36 -14.28
C MET A 246 -19.20 -15.85 -14.20
N PRO A 247 -20.11 -15.00 -13.66
CA PRO A 247 -19.85 -13.56 -13.57
C PRO A 247 -18.61 -13.20 -12.76
N VAL A 248 -18.39 -13.88 -11.63
CA VAL A 248 -17.24 -13.65 -10.75
C VAL A 248 -15.96 -14.15 -11.42
N TRP A 249 -16.00 -15.37 -11.96
CA TRP A 249 -14.87 -15.99 -12.63
C TRP A 249 -14.41 -15.15 -13.83
N LEU A 250 -15.35 -14.77 -14.70
CA LEU A 250 -15.06 -13.99 -15.91
C LEU A 250 -14.46 -12.62 -15.55
N THR A 251 -15.01 -11.94 -14.54
CA THR A 251 -14.46 -10.67 -14.06
C THR A 251 -13.02 -10.84 -13.61
N CYS A 252 -12.73 -11.83 -12.77
CA CYS A 252 -11.37 -12.05 -12.29
C CYS A 252 -10.40 -12.39 -13.43
N VAL A 253 -10.79 -13.21 -14.40
CA VAL A 253 -9.95 -13.56 -15.55
C VAL A 253 -9.66 -12.33 -16.42
N LEU A 254 -10.70 -11.56 -16.76
CA LEU A 254 -10.54 -10.35 -17.57
C LEU A 254 -9.61 -9.34 -16.89
N PHE A 255 -9.78 -9.08 -15.58
CA PHE A 255 -8.92 -8.14 -14.87
C PHE A 255 -7.51 -8.68 -14.60
N THR A 256 -7.31 -10.00 -14.56
CA THR A 256 -5.96 -10.60 -14.53
C THR A 256 -5.14 -10.16 -15.75
N ALA A 257 -5.77 -10.04 -16.93
CA ALA A 257 -5.13 -9.54 -18.16
C ALA A 257 -5.20 -8.01 -18.29
N ALA A 258 -6.31 -7.38 -17.89
CA ALA A 258 -6.52 -5.94 -18.08
C ALA A 258 -5.56 -5.10 -17.24
N HIS A 259 -5.24 -5.50 -16.01
CA HIS A 259 -4.30 -4.76 -15.15
C HIS A 259 -2.90 -4.58 -15.77
N PRO A 260 -2.18 -5.64 -16.19
CA PRO A 260 -0.86 -5.48 -16.78
C PRO A 260 -0.92 -4.75 -18.14
N LEU A 261 -1.96 -5.00 -18.95
CA LEU A 261 -2.15 -4.28 -20.21
C LEU A 261 -2.36 -2.78 -19.97
N ALA A 262 -3.16 -2.41 -18.97
CA ALA A 262 -3.40 -1.01 -18.62
C ALA A 262 -2.13 -0.33 -18.08
N LEU A 263 -1.30 -1.04 -17.31
CA LEU A 263 -0.02 -0.54 -16.84
C LEU A 263 0.92 -0.25 -18.02
N VAL A 264 1.04 -1.19 -18.97
CA VAL A 264 1.86 -1.04 -20.18
C VAL A 264 1.33 0.08 -21.07
N ALA A 265 0.01 0.15 -21.29
CA ALA A 265 -0.63 1.20 -22.08
C ALA A 265 -0.42 2.58 -21.46
N SER A 266 -0.61 2.72 -20.14
CA SER A 266 -0.36 3.99 -19.43
C SER A 266 1.12 4.40 -19.50
N TRP A 267 2.04 3.45 -19.39
CA TRP A 267 3.46 3.71 -19.52
C TRP A 267 3.84 4.18 -20.95
N LEU A 268 3.34 3.48 -21.97
CA LEU A 268 3.58 3.83 -23.38
C LEU A 268 2.98 5.20 -23.72
N TRP A 269 1.77 5.49 -23.26
CA TRP A 269 1.11 6.79 -23.46
C TRP A 269 1.94 7.95 -22.89
N MET A 270 2.46 7.80 -21.67
CA MET A 270 3.31 8.82 -21.05
C MET A 270 4.64 9.00 -21.79
N ARG A 271 5.23 7.92 -22.30
CA ARG A 271 6.47 7.99 -23.09
C ARG A 271 6.27 8.75 -24.40
N LEU A 272 5.14 8.50 -25.08
CA LEU A 272 4.77 9.18 -26.32
C LEU A 272 4.42 10.66 -26.10
N ARG A 273 3.73 10.98 -24.98
CA ARG A 273 3.35 12.36 -24.66
C ARG A 273 4.52 13.21 -24.16
N GLY A 274 5.47 12.62 -23.42
CA GLY A 274 6.68 13.31 -22.96
C GLY A 274 7.60 13.79 -24.09
N HIS A 275 7.52 13.22 -25.29
CA HIS A 275 8.22 13.72 -26.47
C HIS A 275 7.57 14.98 -27.08
N ARG A 276 6.33 15.30 -26.72
CA ARG A 276 5.59 16.46 -27.25
C ARG A 276 5.74 17.73 -26.41
N GLU A 277 6.10 17.60 -25.13
CA GLU A 277 6.23 18.74 -24.21
C GLU A 277 7.59 19.45 -24.26
N GLY A 278 8.56 18.94 -25.05
CA GLY A 278 9.88 19.57 -25.23
C GLY A 278 9.98 20.57 -26.38
N LEU A 279 8.88 20.90 -27.06
CA LEU A 279 8.88 21.73 -28.28
C LEU A 279 8.72 23.24 -28.02
N ILE A 280 8.45 23.65 -26.78
CA ILE A 280 8.41 25.05 -26.37
C ILE A 280 9.33 25.20 -25.16
N ALA A 281 10.64 25.13 -25.42
CA ALA A 281 11.62 25.65 -24.50
C ALA A 281 11.68 27.16 -24.68
N LEU A 282 11.42 27.93 -23.62
CA LEU A 282 11.78 29.35 -23.59
C LEU A 282 13.31 29.45 -23.73
N PRO A 283 13.84 30.40 -24.52
CA PRO A 283 15.27 30.66 -24.58
C PRO A 283 15.81 30.84 -23.17
N PRO A 284 16.99 30.30 -22.83
CA PRO A 284 17.63 30.62 -21.57
C PRO A 284 17.89 32.14 -21.53
N ASP A 285 17.45 32.80 -20.46
CA ASP A 285 17.80 34.20 -20.21
C ASP A 285 19.33 34.32 -20.14
N GLU A 286 19.91 35.20 -20.95
CA GLU A 286 21.36 35.39 -21.15
C GLU A 286 22.07 36.08 -19.96
N ASP A 287 21.58 35.95 -18.73
CA ASP A 287 22.20 36.58 -17.56
C ASP A 287 23.08 35.58 -16.80
N GLY A 288 24.21 35.20 -17.40
CA GLY A 288 25.13 34.26 -16.74
C GLY A 288 26.39 33.86 -17.50
N GLN A 289 27.13 34.79 -18.12
CA GLN A 289 28.51 34.52 -18.55
C GLN A 289 29.52 35.38 -17.79
N PRO A 290 30.51 34.78 -17.08
CA PRO A 290 31.64 35.49 -16.54
C PRO A 290 32.84 35.32 -17.49
N HIS A 291 33.10 36.29 -18.37
CA HIS A 291 34.42 36.40 -19.00
C HIS A 291 34.80 37.86 -19.27
N GLY A 292 36.03 38.18 -18.89
CA GLY A 292 36.59 39.52 -18.86
C GLY A 292 37.09 40.03 -20.20
N GLY A 293 37.19 41.36 -20.26
CA GLY A 293 38.23 42.08 -20.98
C GLY A 293 37.84 42.67 -22.34
N GLY A 294 37.70 43.99 -22.39
CA GLY A 294 37.81 44.75 -23.65
C GLY A 294 36.98 46.02 -23.70
N GLN A 295 37.65 47.17 -23.83
CA GLN A 295 37.13 48.54 -23.91
C GLN A 295 36.25 48.81 -25.15
N GLY A 296 35.33 49.79 -25.06
CA GLY A 296 34.81 50.49 -26.25
C GLY A 296 33.40 51.08 -26.18
N GLN A 297 33.32 52.34 -25.77
CA GLN A 297 32.27 53.38 -25.92
C GLN A 297 30.97 53.17 -26.76
N GLU A 298 29.87 53.64 -26.14
CA GLU A 298 28.78 54.51 -26.66
C GLU A 298 27.74 54.01 -27.68
N GLN A 299 26.46 53.87 -27.25
CA GLN A 299 25.36 54.83 -27.50
C GLN A 299 23.94 54.25 -27.22
N GLY A 300 23.21 54.93 -26.31
CA GLY A 300 21.78 55.24 -26.41
C GLY A 300 20.73 54.13 -26.55
N ARG A 301 20.07 53.76 -25.44
CA ARG A 301 18.65 53.37 -25.43
C ARG A 301 17.99 53.64 -24.06
N PRO A 302 16.70 54.03 -24.02
CA PRO A 302 16.04 54.57 -22.84
C PRO A 302 15.74 53.46 -21.82
N GLY A 303 15.94 53.78 -20.54
CA GLY A 303 15.79 52.88 -19.41
C GLY A 303 14.41 52.23 -19.30
N GLY A 304 14.41 50.92 -19.13
CA GLY A 304 13.26 50.19 -18.60
C GLY A 304 13.01 50.53 -17.13
N PRO A 305 11.86 50.09 -16.58
CA PRO A 305 11.42 50.46 -15.24
C PRO A 305 12.44 50.05 -14.18
N ARG A 306 12.92 51.03 -13.42
CA ARG A 306 13.80 50.82 -12.27
C ARG A 306 12.98 50.20 -11.15
N GLU A 307 13.32 48.99 -10.72
CA GLU A 307 12.73 48.40 -9.51
C GLU A 307 13.05 49.32 -8.33
N ILE A 308 11.99 49.74 -7.64
CA ILE A 308 12.07 50.55 -6.44
C ILE A 308 12.40 49.58 -5.30
N ASP A 309 13.55 49.80 -4.68
CA ASP A 309 14.02 49.02 -3.55
C ASP A 309 13.06 49.19 -2.37
N ALA A 310 12.37 48.10 -1.98
CA ALA A 310 11.32 48.13 -0.97
C ALA A 310 11.86 48.45 0.45
N GLU A 311 13.16 48.29 0.66
CA GLU A 311 13.85 48.61 1.92
C GLU A 311 14.08 50.12 2.10
N ALA A 312 13.90 50.94 1.06
CA ALA A 312 13.96 52.40 1.16
C ALA A 312 12.63 53.05 1.60
N LEU A 313 11.53 52.29 1.66
CA LEU A 313 10.19 52.84 1.96
C LEU A 313 9.75 52.71 3.43
N TRP A 314 10.46 51.92 4.23
CA TRP A 314 10.13 51.68 5.64
C TRP A 314 11.40 51.75 6.49
N GLY A 315 11.81 52.99 6.81
CA GLY A 315 12.77 53.24 7.89
C GLY A 315 12.21 52.83 9.25
#